data_AF-A0A1Y1XXB0-F1
#
_entry.id   AF-A0A1Y1XXB0-F1
#
_cell.length_a   1.000
_cell.length_b   1.000
_cell.length_c   1.000
_cell.angle_alpha   90.00
_cell.angle_beta   90.00
_cell.angle_gamma   90.00
#
_symmetry.space_group_name_H-M   'P 1'
#
loop_
_entity.id
_entity.type
_entity.pdbx_description
1 polymer ?
#
loop_
_entity_poly.entity_id
_entity_poly.type
_entity_poly.pdbx_seq_one_letter_code
_entity_poly.pdbx_strand_id
1 'polypeptide(L)'
;MIQSLVPFKTNFLEVIGDNPDLYGPFWVATTVIFTMFITSSLAESIAAYINDKPHAYDFISLWFATVTIYLYVLFGSLLVWGATKYFGCQPALLEVANIYGYGMTVWIPVSILSVIPSNILRWICTIVGFLISGYFLTKNLYHIILRSTAKTPRLLVIGILISHFIVACIFKVKFFSYDINLGVLPDAGKNIADIGN
;
A
#
# COMPACT_ATOMS: atom_id res chain seq x y z
N MET A 1 7.94 -12.73 3.90
CA MET A 1 6.59 -12.29 3.45
C MET A 1 5.52 -12.50 4.52
N ILE A 2 5.18 -13.74 4.93
CA ILE A 2 4.09 -13.99 5.90
C ILE A 2 4.32 -13.32 7.26
N GLN A 3 5.57 -13.25 7.73
CA GLN A 3 5.89 -12.62 9.02
C GLN A 3 5.75 -11.09 8.99
N SER A 4 5.88 -10.43 7.84
CA SER A 4 5.59 -8.99 7.70
C SER A 4 4.09 -8.69 7.85
N LEU A 5 3.22 -9.68 7.58
CA LEU A 5 1.78 -9.57 7.79
C LEU A 5 1.38 -9.78 9.26
N VAL A 6 2.26 -10.36 10.09
CA VAL A 6 2.00 -10.65 11.51
C VAL A 6 3.11 -10.01 12.37
N PRO A 7 3.07 -8.68 12.59
CA PRO A 7 4.16 -7.94 13.24
C PRO A 7 4.36 -8.25 14.73
N PHE A 8 3.53 -9.14 15.30
CA PHE A 8 3.46 -9.46 16.72
C PHE A 8 4.25 -10.72 17.13
N LYS A 9 4.65 -11.60 16.19
CA LYS A 9 5.24 -12.90 16.54
C LYS A 9 6.76 -12.98 16.54
N THR A 10 7.47 -12.19 15.73
CA THR A 10 8.94 -12.29 15.58
C THR A 10 9.55 -10.93 15.24
N ASN A 11 10.80 -10.71 15.66
CA ASN A 11 11.58 -9.56 15.21
C ASN A 11 11.97 -9.79 13.75
N PHE A 12 11.41 -9.00 12.83
CA PHE A 12 11.71 -9.11 11.41
C PHE A 12 13.22 -8.94 11.11
N LEU A 13 13.92 -8.11 11.89
CA LEU A 13 15.37 -7.93 11.85
C LEU A 13 16.16 -9.19 12.28
N GLU A 14 15.57 -10.07 13.09
CA GLU A 14 16.18 -11.32 13.54
C GLU A 14 16.00 -12.43 12.49
N VAL A 15 14.93 -12.38 11.70
CA VAL A 15 14.67 -13.31 10.58
C VAL A 15 15.47 -12.93 9.33
N ILE A 16 15.65 -11.62 9.07
CA ILE A 16 16.44 -11.11 7.95
C ILE A 16 17.91 -10.88 8.34
N GLY A 17 18.29 -11.18 9.59
CA GLY A 17 19.67 -11.07 10.09
C GLY A 17 20.72 -11.61 9.12
N ASP A 18 21.90 -10.98 9.14
CA ASP A 18 23.12 -11.18 8.32
C ASP A 18 22.99 -11.24 6.78
N ASN A 19 21.79 -11.38 6.21
CA ASN A 19 21.60 -11.45 4.75
C ASN A 19 20.48 -10.50 4.28
N PRO A 20 20.73 -9.18 4.27
CA PRO A 20 19.79 -8.23 3.70
C PRO A 20 19.56 -8.55 2.21
N ASP A 21 18.30 -8.82 1.83
CA ASP A 21 17.90 -9.14 0.46
C ASP A 21 17.41 -7.91 -0.32
N LEU A 22 17.17 -8.03 -1.64
CA LEU A 22 16.50 -7.00 -2.45
C LEU A 22 15.04 -7.37 -2.77
N TYR A 23 14.52 -8.43 -2.16
CA TYR A 23 13.21 -9.00 -2.50
C TYR A 23 12.08 -8.08 -2.05
N GLY A 24 12.17 -7.49 -0.85
CA GLY A 24 11.19 -6.51 -0.39
C GLY A 24 11.09 -5.28 -1.31
N PRO A 25 12.18 -4.53 -1.53
CA PRO A 25 12.17 -3.30 -2.32
C PRO A 25 11.77 -3.49 -3.77
N PHE A 26 12.10 -4.64 -4.37
CA PHE A 26 11.85 -4.90 -5.78
C PHE A 26 10.59 -5.75 -6.00
N TRP A 27 10.56 -6.98 -5.51
CA TRP A 27 9.50 -7.95 -5.82
C TRP A 27 8.20 -7.66 -5.07
N VAL A 28 8.25 -7.35 -3.77
CA VAL A 28 7.04 -7.01 -3.01
C VAL A 28 6.44 -5.72 -3.55
N ALA A 29 7.25 -4.68 -3.78
CA ALA A 29 6.80 -3.42 -4.38
C ALA A 29 6.13 -3.65 -5.76
N THR A 30 6.77 -4.41 -6.65
CA THR A 30 6.22 -4.77 -7.97
C THR A 30 4.88 -5.51 -7.84
N THR A 31 4.78 -6.45 -6.90
CA THR A 31 3.55 -7.21 -6.67
C THR A 31 2.42 -6.29 -6.22
N VAL A 32 2.69 -5.38 -5.28
CA VAL A 32 1.69 -4.38 -4.82
C VAL A 32 1.25 -3.48 -5.96
N ILE A 33 2.17 -3.02 -6.83
CA ILE A 33 1.83 -2.22 -8.02
C ILE A 33 0.84 -2.99 -8.91
N PHE A 34 1.16 -4.23 -9.27
CA PHE A 34 0.30 -5.05 -10.12
C PHE A 34 -1.04 -5.36 -9.48
N THR A 35 -1.06 -5.76 -8.21
CA THR A 35 -2.32 -6.11 -7.54
C THR A 35 -3.20 -4.89 -7.39
N MET A 36 -2.66 -3.74 -6.92
CA MET A 36 -3.42 -2.50 -6.81
C MET A 36 -4.03 -2.08 -8.14
N PHE A 37 -3.24 -2.11 -9.21
CA PHE A 37 -3.70 -1.76 -10.54
C PHE A 37 -4.82 -2.68 -11.04
N ILE A 38 -4.60 -3.99 -11.04
CA ILE A 38 -5.58 -4.97 -11.51
C ILE A 38 -6.88 -4.86 -10.69
N THR A 39 -6.77 -4.75 -9.37
CA THR A 39 -7.94 -4.64 -8.49
C THR A 39 -8.70 -3.34 -8.67
N SER A 40 -8.00 -2.21 -8.87
CA SER A 40 -8.63 -0.91 -9.11
C SER A 40 -9.38 -0.92 -10.42
N SER A 41 -8.74 -1.37 -11.50
CA SER A 41 -9.39 -1.44 -12.81
C SER A 41 -10.55 -2.43 -12.84
N LEU A 42 -10.43 -3.57 -12.15
CA LEU A 42 -11.55 -4.50 -12.01
C LEU A 42 -12.72 -3.84 -11.28
N ALA A 43 -12.45 -3.11 -10.20
CA ALA A 43 -13.48 -2.43 -9.42
C ALA A 43 -14.17 -1.29 -10.22
N GLU A 44 -13.40 -0.54 -11.00
CA GLU A 44 -13.92 0.46 -11.94
C GLU A 44 -14.76 -0.18 -13.05
N SER A 45 -14.32 -1.32 -13.60
CA SER A 45 -15.09 -2.06 -14.60
C SER A 45 -16.42 -2.57 -14.03
N ILE A 46 -16.42 -3.09 -12.79
CA ILE A 46 -17.65 -3.51 -12.10
C ILE A 46 -18.57 -2.30 -11.91
N ALA A 47 -18.03 -1.17 -11.45
CA ALA A 47 -18.79 0.06 -11.26
C ALA A 47 -19.37 0.58 -12.59
N ALA A 48 -18.59 0.55 -13.67
CA ALA A 48 -19.04 0.98 -14.99
C ALA A 48 -20.16 0.08 -15.55
N TYR A 49 -20.04 -1.24 -15.37
CA TYR A 49 -21.09 -2.20 -15.72
C TYR A 49 -22.39 -1.92 -14.95
N ILE A 50 -22.31 -1.66 -13.64
CA ILE A 50 -23.48 -1.34 -12.82
C ILE A 50 -24.13 -0.01 -13.26
N ASN A 51 -23.34 0.97 -13.69
CA ASN A 51 -23.84 2.29 -14.08
C ASN A 51 -24.19 2.42 -15.57
N ASP A 52 -24.15 1.33 -16.35
CA ASP A 52 -24.35 1.30 -17.81
C ASP A 52 -23.46 2.32 -18.58
N LYS A 53 -22.17 2.40 -18.21
CA LYS A 53 -21.19 3.30 -18.84
C LYS A 53 -20.10 2.52 -19.55
N PRO A 54 -19.60 2.99 -20.71
CA PRO A 54 -18.44 2.40 -21.35
C PRO A 54 -17.21 2.60 -20.44
N HIS A 55 -16.47 1.51 -20.19
CA HIS A 55 -15.22 1.54 -19.44
C HIS A 55 -14.03 1.40 -20.39
N ALA A 56 -13.16 2.39 -20.41
CA ALA A 56 -11.85 2.31 -21.05
C ALA A 56 -10.79 2.16 -19.96
N TYR A 57 -9.82 1.28 -20.21
CA TYR A 57 -8.76 0.99 -19.27
C TYR A 57 -7.74 2.14 -19.20
N ASP A 58 -7.49 2.67 -18.01
CA ASP A 58 -6.54 3.77 -17.83
C ASP A 58 -5.14 3.24 -17.45
N PHE A 59 -4.24 3.19 -18.44
CA PHE A 59 -2.83 2.85 -18.22
C PHE A 59 -2.07 3.91 -17.40
N ILE A 60 -2.59 5.14 -17.26
CA ILE A 60 -1.99 6.18 -16.42
C ILE A 60 -2.03 5.74 -14.95
N SER A 61 -3.05 4.98 -14.54
CA SER A 61 -3.15 4.43 -13.18
C SER A 61 -2.01 3.46 -12.84
N LEU A 62 -1.55 2.64 -13.79
CA LEU A 62 -0.39 1.78 -13.60
C LEU A 62 0.89 2.59 -13.42
N TRP A 63 1.10 3.59 -14.27
CA TRP A 63 2.24 4.48 -14.16
C TRP A 63 2.23 5.21 -12.80
N PHE A 64 1.08 5.74 -12.40
CA PHE A 64 0.90 6.43 -11.13
C PHE A 64 1.18 5.50 -9.94
N ALA A 65 0.71 4.24 -9.96
CA ALA A 65 1.01 3.24 -8.95
C ALA A 65 2.52 2.98 -8.86
N THR A 66 3.15 2.76 -10.02
CA THR A 66 4.58 2.47 -10.15
C THR A 66 5.42 3.58 -9.55
N VAL A 67 5.19 4.82 -9.98
CA VAL A 67 5.92 5.99 -9.49
C VAL A 67 5.68 6.17 -7.99
N THR A 68 4.43 6.12 -7.53
CA THR A 68 4.11 6.34 -6.10
C THR A 68 4.80 5.32 -5.21
N ILE A 69 4.69 4.03 -5.55
CA ILE A 69 5.22 2.94 -4.71
C ILE A 69 6.75 2.93 -4.75
N TYR A 70 7.37 3.03 -5.92
CA TYR A 70 8.83 3.02 -5.99
C TYR A 70 9.46 4.29 -5.43
N LEU A 71 8.83 5.46 -5.60
CA LEU A 71 9.28 6.68 -4.96
C LEU A 71 9.20 6.52 -3.44
N TYR A 72 8.07 6.04 -2.91
CA TYR A 72 7.95 5.82 -1.47
C TYR A 72 8.97 4.81 -0.92
N VAL A 73 9.13 3.66 -1.59
CA VAL A 73 10.02 2.59 -1.12
C VAL A 73 11.49 2.99 -1.28
N LEU A 74 11.93 3.41 -2.46
CA LEU A 74 13.35 3.66 -2.72
C LEU A 74 13.80 5.02 -2.18
N PHE A 75 13.08 6.09 -2.55
CA PHE A 75 13.44 7.44 -2.13
C PHE A 75 13.15 7.66 -0.64
N GLY A 76 12.04 7.12 -0.12
CA GLY A 76 11.78 7.13 1.33
C GLY A 76 12.86 6.41 2.13
N SER A 77 13.32 5.25 1.65
CA SER A 77 14.43 4.54 2.28
C SER A 77 15.73 5.32 2.22
N LEU A 78 16.05 5.95 1.10
CA LEU A 78 17.24 6.78 0.94
C LEU A 78 17.25 7.96 1.91
N LEU A 79 16.10 8.64 2.06
CA LEU A 79 15.96 9.76 3.01
C LEU A 79 16.14 9.32 4.46
N VAL A 80 15.45 8.25 4.86
CA VAL A 80 15.56 7.73 6.24
C VAL A 80 16.96 7.19 6.51
N TRP A 81 17.57 6.50 5.55
CA TRP A 81 18.95 6.05 5.65
C TRP A 81 19.92 7.23 5.81
N GLY A 82 19.81 8.27 4.99
CA GLY A 82 20.64 9.46 5.09
C GLY A 82 20.49 10.17 6.44
N ALA A 83 19.25 10.32 6.91
CA ALA A 83 18.97 10.91 8.22
C ALA A 83 19.54 10.07 9.37
N THR A 84 19.34 8.76 9.35
CA THR A 84 19.87 7.85 10.40
C THR A 84 21.40 7.74 10.37
N LYS A 85 22.04 7.84 9.19
CA LYS A 85 23.49 7.99 9.05
C LYS A 85 23.99 9.27 9.70
N TYR A 86 23.34 10.40 9.44
CA TYR A 86 23.68 11.71 10.03
C TYR A 86 23.65 11.67 11.56
N PHE A 87 22.69 10.95 12.15
CA PHE A 87 22.55 10.82 13.60
C PHE A 87 23.38 9.69 14.24
N GLY A 88 24.23 9.01 13.47
CA GLY A 88 25.14 7.98 13.99
C GLY A 88 24.51 6.61 14.27
N CYS A 89 23.30 6.31 13.76
CA CYS A 89 22.67 4.99 13.89
C CYS A 89 23.33 3.91 13.00
N GLN A 90 24.04 4.35 11.95
CA GLN A 90 24.82 3.53 11.02
C GLN A 90 24.13 2.29 10.41
N PRO A 91 22.85 2.33 9.95
CA PRO A 91 22.26 1.19 9.25
C PRO A 91 22.86 1.01 7.85
N ALA A 92 22.78 -0.21 7.32
CA ALA A 92 22.97 -0.45 5.89
C ALA A 92 21.78 0.11 5.10
N LEU A 93 22.00 0.65 3.90
CA LEU A 93 20.90 1.15 3.05
C LEU A 93 19.89 0.05 2.76
N LEU A 94 20.37 -1.17 2.51
CA LEU A 94 19.54 -2.32 2.20
C LEU A 94 18.67 -2.75 3.38
N GLU A 95 19.15 -2.55 4.62
CA GLU A 95 18.36 -2.80 5.83
C GLU A 95 17.12 -1.88 5.87
N VAL A 96 17.30 -0.59 5.62
CA VAL A 96 16.20 0.40 5.57
C VAL A 96 15.27 0.12 4.39
N ALA A 97 15.84 -0.16 3.21
CA ALA A 97 15.08 -0.50 2.01
C ALA A 97 14.16 -1.69 2.24
N ASN A 98 14.67 -2.75 2.88
CA ASN A 98 13.87 -3.93 3.18
C ASN A 98 12.71 -3.62 4.11
N ILE A 99 12.91 -2.83 5.17
CA ILE A 99 11.80 -2.46 6.05
C ILE A 99 10.71 -1.72 5.27
N TYR A 100 11.06 -0.78 4.40
CA TYR A 100 10.09 -0.08 3.54
C TYR A 100 9.38 -1.03 2.57
N GLY A 101 10.13 -1.85 1.83
CA GLY A 101 9.58 -2.77 0.84
C GLY A 101 8.66 -3.83 1.44
N TYR A 102 9.12 -4.51 2.51
CA TYR A 102 8.30 -5.51 3.20
C TYR A 102 7.12 -4.90 3.96
N GLY A 103 7.24 -3.65 4.40
CA GLY A 103 6.11 -2.88 4.95
C GLY A 103 4.95 -2.72 3.94
N MET A 104 5.22 -2.84 2.64
CA MET A 104 4.19 -2.75 1.61
C MET A 104 3.35 -4.03 1.47
N THR A 105 3.79 -5.17 2.03
CA THR A 105 3.13 -6.49 1.85
C THR A 105 1.65 -6.47 2.24
N VAL A 106 1.28 -5.70 3.28
CA VAL A 106 -0.10 -5.58 3.77
C VAL A 106 -1.05 -5.02 2.70
N TRP A 107 -0.53 -4.21 1.78
CA TRP A 107 -1.35 -3.60 0.73
C TRP A 107 -1.79 -4.61 -0.35
N ILE A 108 -1.13 -5.78 -0.45
CA ILE A 108 -1.55 -6.87 -1.34
C ILE A 108 -2.97 -7.36 -0.99
N PRO A 109 -3.22 -7.93 0.21
CA PRO A 109 -4.58 -8.35 0.57
C PRO A 109 -5.57 -7.18 0.67
N VAL A 110 -5.13 -5.99 1.11
CA VAL A 110 -5.99 -4.80 1.16
C VAL A 110 -6.50 -4.42 -0.24
N SER A 111 -5.64 -4.50 -1.26
CA SER A 111 -6.04 -4.20 -2.64
C SER A 111 -7.11 -5.16 -3.15
N ILE A 112 -6.96 -6.47 -2.89
CA ILE A 112 -7.92 -7.50 -3.28
C ILE A 112 -9.27 -7.28 -2.58
N LEU A 113 -9.27 -7.03 -1.26
CA LEU A 113 -10.50 -6.79 -0.50
C LEU A 113 -11.22 -5.50 -0.94
N SER A 114 -10.49 -4.52 -1.47
CA SER A 114 -11.05 -3.23 -1.90
C SER A 114 -11.82 -3.28 -3.22
N VAL A 115 -11.79 -4.42 -3.93
CA VAL A 115 -12.64 -4.69 -5.11
C VAL A 115 -14.12 -4.77 -4.73
N ILE A 116 -14.42 -5.16 -3.48
CA ILE A 116 -15.80 -5.29 -3.03
C ILE A 116 -16.47 -3.91 -3.01
N PRO A 117 -17.67 -3.76 -3.61
CA PRO A 117 -18.37 -2.49 -3.80
C PRO A 117 -18.99 -1.92 -2.50
N SER A 118 -18.18 -1.78 -1.44
CA SER A 118 -18.60 -1.24 -0.15
C SER A 118 -17.64 -0.15 0.32
N ASN A 119 -18.14 1.09 0.40
CA ASN A 119 -17.31 2.21 0.82
C ASN A 119 -16.78 2.05 2.25
N ILE A 120 -17.61 1.54 3.15
CA ILE A 120 -17.25 1.30 4.55
C ILE A 120 -16.12 0.27 4.62
N LEU A 121 -16.24 -0.85 3.88
CA LEU A 121 -15.22 -1.88 3.87
C LEU A 121 -13.88 -1.34 3.35
N ARG A 122 -13.88 -0.56 2.25
CA ARG A 122 -12.67 0.05 1.70
C ARG A 122 -11.97 0.97 2.71
N TRP A 123 -12.73 1.77 3.46
CA TRP A 123 -12.19 2.59 4.54
C TRP A 123 -11.59 1.75 5.67
N ILE A 124 -12.30 0.73 6.14
CA ILE A 124 -11.81 -0.19 7.18
C ILE A 124 -10.51 -0.87 6.73
N CYS A 125 -10.48 -1.44 5.51
CA CYS A 125 -9.29 -2.08 4.95
C CYS A 125 -8.11 -1.12 4.83
N THR A 126 -8.33 0.13 4.43
CA THR A 126 -7.28 1.15 4.35
C THR A 126 -6.73 1.51 5.74
N ILE A 127 -7.61 1.73 6.72
CA ILE A 127 -7.20 2.09 8.09
C ILE A 127 -6.43 0.93 8.73
N VAL A 128 -6.94 -0.30 8.62
CA VAL A 128 -6.27 -1.50 9.12
C VAL A 128 -4.93 -1.68 8.41
N GLY A 129 -4.88 -1.50 7.08
CA GLY A 129 -3.66 -1.52 6.29
C GLY A 129 -2.61 -0.57 6.85
N PHE A 130 -2.96 0.72 6.96
CA PHE A 130 -2.10 1.77 7.50
C PHE A 130 -1.60 1.46 8.93
N LEU A 131 -2.48 0.98 9.82
CA LEU A 131 -2.09 0.67 11.19
C LEU A 131 -1.10 -0.49 11.26
N ILE A 132 -1.33 -1.57 10.50
CA ILE A 132 -0.45 -2.74 10.50
C ILE A 132 0.90 -2.40 9.86
N SER A 133 0.91 -1.80 8.66
CA SER A 133 2.15 -1.46 7.97
C SER A 133 2.90 -0.31 8.66
N GLY A 134 2.17 0.67 9.22
CA GLY A 134 2.74 1.76 10.00
C GLY A 134 3.36 1.28 11.31
N TYR A 135 2.70 0.36 12.02
CA TYR A 135 3.28 -0.28 13.21
C TYR A 135 4.53 -1.10 12.85
N PHE A 136 4.48 -1.88 11.77
CA PHE A 136 5.64 -2.64 11.30
C PHE A 136 6.83 -1.72 10.98
N LEU A 137 6.60 -0.65 10.22
CA LEU A 137 7.63 0.30 9.80
C LEU A 137 8.25 1.01 11.01
N THR A 138 7.42 1.55 11.90
CA THR A 138 7.88 2.27 13.09
C THR A 138 8.60 1.37 14.07
N LYS A 139 8.09 0.17 14.35
CA LYS A 139 8.76 -0.81 15.24
C LYS A 139 10.17 -1.11 14.76
N ASN A 140 10.34 -1.49 13.49
CA ASN A 140 11.64 -1.90 12.95
C ASN A 140 12.61 -0.71 12.80
N LEU A 141 12.15 0.45 12.33
CA LEU A 141 13.01 1.64 12.25
C LEU A 141 13.36 2.21 13.63
N TYR A 142 12.49 2.05 14.62
CA TYR A 142 12.78 2.46 16.00
C TYR A 142 13.94 1.65 16.58
N HIS A 143 14.02 0.34 16.30
CA HIS A 143 15.18 -0.47 16.69
C HIS A 143 16.50 0.04 16.09
N ILE A 144 16.50 0.54 14.85
CA ILE A 144 17.67 1.17 14.23
C ILE A 144 17.99 2.51 14.91
N ILE A 145 16.97 3.33 15.17
CA ILE A 145 17.12 4.64 15.83
C ILE A 145 17.76 4.50 17.21
N LEU A 146 17.41 3.45 17.96
CA LEU A 146 17.97 3.16 19.29
C LEU A 146 19.47 2.82 19.29
N ARG A 147 20.09 2.58 18.13
CA ARG A 147 21.55 2.37 18.02
C ARG A 147 22.35 3.64 18.35
N SER A 148 21.73 4.82 18.21
CA SER A 148 22.36 6.09 18.58
C SER A 148 22.14 6.42 20.05
N THR A 149 23.13 7.04 20.69
CA THR A 149 23.03 7.54 22.07
C THR A 149 22.19 8.82 22.17
N ALA A 150 21.98 9.53 21.05
CA ALA A 150 21.18 10.75 20.99
C ALA A 150 19.68 10.46 21.02
N LYS A 151 18.89 11.34 21.65
CA LYS A 151 17.42 11.23 21.68
C LYS A 151 16.74 11.88 20.48
N THR A 152 17.40 12.83 19.83
CA THR A 152 16.92 13.58 18.65
C THR A 152 16.39 12.70 17.50
N PRO A 153 17.01 11.54 17.15
CA PRO A 153 16.57 10.76 16.00
C PRO A 153 15.19 10.11 16.19
N ARG A 154 14.66 10.10 17.42
CA ARG A 154 13.29 9.67 17.71
C ARG A 154 12.24 10.53 17.00
N LEU A 155 12.57 11.78 16.66
CA LEU A 155 11.70 12.64 15.84
C LEU A 155 11.48 12.10 14.43
N LEU A 156 12.40 11.28 13.90
CA LEU A 156 12.24 10.65 12.57
C LEU A 156 11.00 9.75 12.52
N VAL A 157 10.61 9.13 13.64
CA VAL A 157 9.41 8.29 13.72
C VAL A 157 8.15 9.06 13.31
N ILE A 158 8.06 10.34 13.70
CA ILE A 158 6.93 11.20 13.35
C ILE A 158 6.93 11.46 11.84
N GLY A 159 8.08 11.81 11.26
CA GLY A 159 8.21 12.03 9.82
C GLY A 159 7.89 10.78 9.00
N ILE A 160 8.34 9.62 9.45
CA ILE A 160 8.03 8.32 8.86
C ILE A 160 6.52 8.07 8.87
N LEU A 161 5.86 8.24 10.02
CA LEU A 161 4.41 8.05 10.13
C LEU A 161 3.60 9.01 9.25
N ILE A 162 4.00 10.29 9.18
CA ILE A 162 3.37 11.27 8.29
C ILE A 162 3.53 10.85 6.83
N SER A 163 4.74 10.46 6.41
CA SER A 163 4.97 10.00 5.04
C SER A 163 4.14 8.76 4.70
N HIS A 164 4.01 7.82 5.64
CA HIS A 164 3.23 6.61 5.47
C HIS A 164 1.73 6.89 5.41
N PHE A 165 1.26 7.86 6.21
CA PHE A 165 -0.12 8.32 6.19
C PHE A 165 -0.47 8.96 4.85
N ILE A 166 0.42 9.81 4.31
CA ILE A 166 0.24 10.42 2.98
C ILE A 166 0.08 9.33 1.91
N VAL A 167 0.93 8.30 1.92
CA VAL A 167 0.82 7.18 0.98
C VAL A 167 -0.48 6.40 1.14
N ALA A 168 -0.92 6.13 2.36
CA ALA A 168 -2.20 5.48 2.62
C ALA A 168 -3.38 6.32 2.10
N CYS A 169 -3.34 7.65 2.24
CA CYS A 169 -4.32 8.56 1.66
C CYS A 169 -4.31 8.52 0.13
N ILE A 170 -3.13 8.53 -0.49
CA ILE A 170 -3.00 8.37 -1.96
C ILE A 170 -3.63 7.06 -2.40
N PHE A 171 -3.35 5.95 -1.72
CA PHE A 171 -3.93 4.66 -2.02
C PHE A 171 -5.45 4.66 -1.93
N LYS A 172 -5.98 5.22 -0.84
CA LYS A 172 -7.42 5.34 -0.63
C LYS A 172 -8.09 6.11 -1.76
N VAL A 173 -7.53 7.26 -2.14
CA VAL A 173 -8.15 8.18 -3.09
C VAL A 173 -7.99 7.70 -4.54
N LYS A 174 -6.83 7.15 -4.90
CA LYS A 174 -6.51 6.80 -6.29
C LYS A 174 -6.87 5.38 -6.70
N PHE A 175 -6.89 4.44 -5.76
CA PHE A 175 -7.08 3.02 -6.08
C PHE A 175 -8.28 2.38 -5.37
N PHE A 176 -8.68 2.90 -4.20
CA PHE A 176 -9.76 2.33 -3.39
C PHE A 176 -10.99 3.24 -3.30
N SER A 177 -11.15 4.16 -4.25
CA SER A 177 -12.31 5.05 -4.36
C SER A 177 -12.88 4.96 -5.77
N TYR A 178 -14.13 4.52 -5.84
CA TYR A 178 -14.97 4.51 -7.04
C TYR A 178 -16.42 4.58 -6.60
N ASP A 179 -17.26 5.19 -7.45
CA ASP A 179 -18.67 5.45 -7.17
C ASP A 179 -19.57 4.38 -7.79
N ILE A 180 -20.54 3.92 -7.01
CA ILE A 180 -21.56 2.98 -7.46
C ILE A 180 -22.93 3.58 -7.17
N ASN A 181 -23.73 3.78 -8.22
CA ASN A 181 -25.13 4.15 -8.07
C ASN A 181 -25.99 2.89 -8.16
N LEU A 182 -26.39 2.35 -7.01
CA LEU A 182 -27.27 1.17 -6.92
C LEU A 182 -28.72 1.46 -7.39
N GLY A 183 -29.05 2.72 -7.70
CA GLY A 183 -30.36 3.14 -8.19
C GLY A 183 -30.57 2.94 -9.70
N VAL A 184 -29.55 2.49 -10.43
CA VAL A 184 -29.60 2.18 -11.87
C VAL A 184 -29.30 0.70 -12.05
N LEU A 185 -30.13 -0.18 -11.48
CA LEU A 185 -30.11 -1.55 -11.97
C LEU A 185 -30.72 -1.52 -13.37
N PRO A 186 -30.08 -2.13 -14.39
CA PRO A 186 -30.73 -2.31 -15.68
C PRO A 186 -32.02 -3.09 -15.42
N ASP A 187 -33.17 -2.45 -15.67
CA ASP A 187 -34.46 -3.11 -15.56
C ASP A 187 -34.47 -4.31 -16.53
N ALA A 188 -34.23 -5.51 -16.01
CA ALA A 188 -34.31 -6.75 -16.78
C ALA A 188 -35.71 -6.93 -17.43
N GLY A 189 -36.71 -6.17 -16.98
CA GLY A 189 -38.05 -6.10 -17.55
C GLY A 189 -38.19 -5.27 -18.83
N LYS A 190 -37.19 -4.47 -19.24
CA LYS A 190 -37.31 -3.64 -20.47
C LYS A 190 -37.01 -4.44 -21.75
N ASN A 191 -36.10 -5.40 -21.69
CA ASN A 191 -35.73 -6.23 -22.85
C ASN A 191 -36.80 -7.28 -23.23
N ILE A 192 -37.75 -7.60 -22.36
CA ILE A 192 -38.86 -8.53 -22.65
C ILE A 192 -40.06 -7.84 -23.34
N ALA A 193 -40.16 -6.51 -23.28
CA ALA A 193 -41.22 -5.76 -23.96
C ALA A 193 -40.92 -5.50 -25.45
N ASP A 194 -39.64 -5.47 -25.84
CA ASP A 194 -39.21 -5.22 -27.24
C ASP A 194 -39.20 -6.46 -28.13
N ILE A 195 -39.38 -7.66 -27.56
CA ILE A 195 -39.45 -8.94 -28.32
C ILE A 195 -40.89 -9.30 -28.71
N GLY A 196 -41.87 -8.49 -28.28
CA GLY A 196 -43.31 -8.76 -28.42
C GLY A 196 -44.04 -7.84 -29.39
N ASN A 197 -43.34 -7.03 -30.19
CA ASN A 197 -43.94 -6.10 -31.15
C ASN A 197 -43.36 -6.26 -32.56
#